data_AF-A0A7S3LYT9-F1
#
_entry.id   AF-A0A7S3LYT9-F1
#
_cell.length_a   1.000
_cell.length_b   1.000
_cell.length_c   1.000
_cell.angle_alpha   90.00
_cell.angle_beta   90.00
_cell.angle_gamma   90.00
#
_symmetry.space_group_name_H-M   'P 1'
#
loop_
_entity.id
_entity.type
_entity.pdbx_description
1 polymer ?
#
loop_
_entity_poly.entity_id
_entity_poly.type
_entity_poly.pdbx_seq_one_letter_code
_entity_poly.pdbx_strand_id
1 'polypeptide(L)'
;KFWEFSGEVFAQQSRFFDDMVYDKTRNDIYKELAEIAASVGVDSASVLERLRPAGAGNAGNAVTQRLKWATKLHRTRGVHVTPTVHLNFLEAGIVSSGWSADEWNNFLDYHVQEETR
;
A
#
# COMPACT_ATOMS: atom_id res chain seq x y z
N LYS A 1 -8.71 -9.98 1.17
CA LYS A 1 -9.37 -8.66 1.18
C LYS A 1 -8.41 -7.48 0.95
N PHE A 2 -7.18 -7.70 0.43
CA PHE A 2 -6.21 -6.61 0.26
C PHE A 2 -6.68 -5.55 -0.74
N TRP A 3 -7.03 -5.96 -1.96
CA TRP A 3 -7.45 -5.01 -3.01
C TRP A 3 -8.72 -4.22 -2.65
N GLU A 4 -9.73 -4.91 -2.11
CA GLU A 4 -10.96 -4.27 -1.59
C GLU A 4 -10.64 -3.23 -0.52
N PHE A 5 -9.84 -3.61 0.50
CA PHE A 5 -9.42 -2.69 1.56
C PHE A 5 -8.62 -1.50 1.03
N SER A 6 -7.64 -1.74 0.15
CA SER A 6 -6.84 -0.67 -0.45
C SER A 6 -7.72 0.29 -1.25
N GLY A 7 -8.67 -0.23 -2.04
CA GLY A 7 -9.63 0.59 -2.78
C GLY A 7 -10.43 1.51 -1.85
N GLU A 8 -10.96 0.98 -0.75
CA GLU A 8 -11.70 1.77 0.23
C GLU A 8 -10.83 2.83 0.94
N VAL A 9 -9.58 2.50 1.27
CA VAL A 9 -8.63 3.48 1.83
C VAL A 9 -8.35 4.59 0.82
N PHE A 10 -8.08 4.26 -0.44
CA PHE A 10 -7.81 5.25 -1.49
C PHE A 10 -9.04 6.13 -1.80
N ALA A 11 -10.25 5.56 -1.79
CA ALA A 11 -11.49 6.30 -1.95
C ALA A 11 -11.69 7.35 -0.84
N GLN A 12 -11.10 7.12 0.34
CA GLN A 12 -11.21 7.97 1.52
C GLN A 12 -9.90 8.69 1.87
N GLN A 13 -8.91 8.71 0.96
CA GLN A 13 -7.53 9.12 1.28
C GLN A 13 -7.41 10.54 1.82
N SER A 14 -8.31 11.45 1.43
CA SER A 14 -8.28 12.84 1.90
C SER A 14 -8.41 12.95 3.42
N ARG A 15 -9.06 11.98 4.08
CA ARG A 15 -9.15 11.89 5.55
C ARG A 15 -7.80 11.65 6.24
N PHE A 16 -6.80 11.22 5.47
CA PHE A 16 -5.48 10.81 5.94
C PHE A 16 -4.36 11.73 5.44
N PHE A 17 -4.70 12.87 4.83
CA PHE A 17 -3.72 13.91 4.50
C PHE A 17 -3.24 14.64 5.75
N ASP A 18 -2.07 15.27 5.65
CA ASP A 18 -1.33 15.83 6.79
C ASP A 18 -2.16 16.83 7.61
N ASP A 19 -2.94 17.68 6.95
CA ASP A 19 -3.84 18.64 7.58
C ASP A 19 -4.97 17.96 8.36
N MET A 20 -5.46 16.82 7.88
CA MET A 20 -6.57 16.08 8.48
C MET A 20 -6.15 15.16 9.64
N VAL A 21 -4.87 14.81 9.74
CA VAL A 21 -4.34 13.93 10.79
C VAL A 21 -3.46 14.64 11.82
N TYR A 22 -3.31 15.97 11.71
CA TYR A 22 -2.38 16.76 12.51
C TYR A 22 -2.48 16.50 14.02
N ASP A 23 -3.69 16.42 14.56
CA ASP A 23 -3.92 16.20 16.01
C ASP A 23 -4.20 14.72 16.37
N LYS A 24 -4.11 13.80 15.41
CA LYS A 24 -4.43 12.38 15.63
C LYS A 24 -3.24 11.63 16.19
N THR A 25 -3.48 10.79 17.19
CA THR A 25 -2.47 9.81 17.58
C THR A 25 -2.36 8.70 16.54
N ARG A 26 -1.22 8.00 16.52
CA ARG A 26 -1.05 6.79 15.71
C ARG A 26 -2.18 5.76 15.93
N ASN A 27 -2.67 5.65 17.17
CA ASN A 27 -3.71 4.70 17.51
C ASN A 27 -5.08 5.14 16.98
N ASP A 28 -5.35 6.44 16.86
CA ASP A 28 -6.59 6.95 16.28
C ASP A 28 -6.64 6.63 14.78
N ILE A 29 -5.53 6.84 14.08
CA ILE A 29 -5.39 6.45 12.65
C ILE A 29 -5.58 4.93 12.49
N TYR A 30 -5.06 4.11 13.40
CA TYR A 30 -5.23 2.65 13.36
C TYR A 30 -6.67 2.21 13.57
N LYS A 31 -7.44 2.88 14.43
CA LYS A 31 -8.87 2.61 14.60
C LYS A 31 -9.64 2.95 13.33
N GLU A 32 -9.40 4.12 12.74
CA GLU A 32 -10.06 4.52 11.48
C GLU A 32 -9.74 3.54 10.34
N LEU A 33 -8.48 3.10 10.22
CA LEU A 33 -8.11 2.07 9.23
C LEU A 33 -8.75 0.70 9.54
N ALA A 34 -8.90 0.34 10.81
CA ALA A 34 -9.55 -0.91 11.21
C ALA A 34 -11.06 -0.89 10.94
N GLU A 35 -11.71 0.29 11.01
CA GLU A 35 -13.10 0.50 10.61
C GLU A 35 -13.27 0.32 9.09
N ILE A 36 -12.36 0.87 8.29
CA ILE A 36 -12.34 0.63 6.84
C ILE A 36 -12.08 -0.85 6.52
N ALA A 37 -11.26 -1.54 7.31
CA ALA A 37 -11.08 -2.98 7.16
C ALA A 37 -12.38 -3.76 7.44
N ALA A 38 -13.17 -3.33 8.43
CA ALA A 38 -14.46 -3.95 8.73
C ALA A 38 -15.50 -3.77 7.63
N SER A 39 -15.51 -2.63 6.92
CA SER A 39 -16.45 -2.43 5.80
C SER A 39 -16.27 -3.45 4.67
N VAL A 40 -15.07 -4.02 4.53
CA VAL A 40 -14.76 -5.09 3.56
C VAL A 40 -14.72 -6.50 4.18
N GLY A 41 -15.26 -6.64 5.40
CA GLY A 41 -15.43 -7.93 6.09
C GLY A 41 -14.19 -8.45 6.81
N VAL A 42 -13.23 -7.59 7.17
CA VAL A 42 -12.08 -7.95 8.02
C VAL A 42 -12.35 -7.54 9.47
N ASP A 43 -12.18 -8.47 10.42
CA ASP A 43 -12.36 -8.17 11.85
C ASP A 43 -11.42 -7.07 12.35
N SER A 44 -11.99 -5.95 12.80
CA SER A 44 -11.24 -4.79 13.31
C SER A 44 -10.39 -5.13 14.53
N ALA A 45 -10.87 -6.01 15.43
CA ALA A 45 -10.13 -6.37 16.63
C ALA A 45 -8.83 -7.11 16.28
N SER A 46 -8.89 -8.05 15.34
CA SER A 46 -7.73 -8.75 14.78
C SER A 46 -6.75 -7.81 14.08
N VAL A 47 -7.23 -6.78 13.37
CA VAL A 47 -6.38 -5.74 12.77
C VAL A 47 -5.62 -4.97 13.85
N LEU A 48 -6.33 -4.46 14.85
CA LEU A 48 -5.73 -3.68 15.94
C LEU A 48 -4.72 -4.50 16.75
N GLU A 49 -5.03 -5.76 17.04
CA GLU A 49 -4.11 -6.65 17.76
C GLU A 49 -2.81 -6.86 16.99
N ARG A 50 -2.87 -7.04 15.67
CA ARG A 50 -1.67 -7.17 14.82
C ARG A 50 -0.83 -5.88 14.76
N LEU A 51 -1.46 -4.73 14.97
CA LEU A 51 -0.79 -3.43 14.95
C LEU A 51 -0.19 -3.03 16.30
N ARG A 52 -0.57 -3.72 17.39
CA ARG A 52 -0.09 -3.48 18.74
C ARG A 52 1.45 -3.62 18.82
N PRO A 53 2.15 -2.70 19.51
CA PRO A 53 3.58 -2.85 19.74
C PRO A 53 3.91 -4.17 20.45
N ALA A 54 4.86 -4.93 19.91
CA ALA A 54 5.28 -6.23 20.44
C ALA A 54 6.27 -6.11 21.61
N GLY A 55 6.77 -4.91 21.92
CA GLY A 55 7.74 -4.67 22.97
C GLY A 55 8.29 -3.24 22.94
N ALA A 56 9.38 -3.00 23.67
CA ALA A 56 10.04 -1.71 23.74
C ALA A 56 10.97 -1.45 22.53
N GLY A 57 11.20 -0.17 22.22
CA GLY A 57 12.13 0.26 21.17
C GLY A 57 11.75 -0.24 19.78
N ASN A 58 12.68 -0.93 19.12
CA ASN A 58 12.56 -1.36 17.72
C ASN A 58 11.85 -2.71 17.52
N ALA A 59 11.12 -3.19 18.54
CA ALA A 59 10.39 -4.45 18.49
C ALA A 59 9.30 -4.47 17.39
N GLY A 60 8.76 -3.30 17.04
CA GLY A 60 7.73 -3.17 16.02
C GLY A 60 6.42 -3.83 16.46
N ASN A 61 5.75 -4.48 15.52
CA ASN A 61 4.48 -5.20 15.68
C ASN A 61 4.41 -6.39 14.71
N ALA A 62 3.29 -7.12 14.69
CA ALA A 62 3.15 -8.35 13.90
C ALA A 62 3.31 -8.13 12.38
N VAL A 63 3.17 -6.90 11.87
CA VAL A 63 3.30 -6.56 10.44
C VAL A 63 4.64 -5.93 10.07
N THR A 64 5.49 -5.60 11.05
CA THR A 64 6.74 -4.86 10.84
C THR A 64 7.70 -5.58 9.89
N GLN A 65 7.80 -6.91 9.97
CA GLN A 65 8.68 -7.67 9.09
C GLN A 65 8.27 -7.55 7.61
N ARG A 66 6.96 -7.51 7.32
CA ARG A 66 6.45 -7.31 5.95
C ARG A 66 6.79 -5.92 5.43
N LEU A 67 6.63 -4.88 6.26
CA LEU A 67 7.02 -3.51 5.92
C LEU A 67 8.53 -3.43 5.62
N LYS A 68 9.38 -4.05 6.44
CA LYS A 68 10.84 -4.10 6.21
C LYS A 68 11.19 -4.71 4.86
N TRP A 69 10.49 -5.77 4.44
CA TRP A 69 10.71 -6.38 3.13
C TRP A 69 10.32 -5.45 1.98
N ALA A 70 9.18 -4.77 2.06
CA ALA A 70 8.78 -3.77 1.08
C ALA A 70 9.80 -2.61 0.99
N THR A 71 10.24 -2.08 2.14
CA THR A 71 11.29 -1.05 2.20
C THR A 71 12.61 -1.54 1.59
N LYS A 72 13.01 -2.79 1.87
CA LYS A 72 14.22 -3.37 1.28
C LYS A 72 14.12 -3.46 -0.24
N LEU A 73 12.99 -3.93 -0.77
CA LEU A 73 12.73 -3.99 -2.19
C LEU A 73 12.88 -2.61 -2.85
N HIS A 74 12.21 -1.58 -2.32
CA HIS A 74 12.28 -0.23 -2.87
C HIS A 74 13.71 0.32 -2.87
N ARG A 75 14.45 0.11 -1.78
CA ARG A 75 15.86 0.54 -1.66
C ARG A 75 16.79 -0.18 -2.63
N THR A 76 16.63 -1.49 -2.78
CA THR A 76 17.42 -2.28 -3.74
C THR A 76 17.16 -1.87 -5.19
N ARG A 77 16.00 -1.27 -5.47
CA ARG A 77 15.64 -0.75 -6.80
C ARG A 77 15.96 0.73 -7.02
N GLY A 78 16.51 1.44 -6.02
CA GLY A 78 16.77 2.87 -6.15
C GLY A 78 15.51 3.71 -6.35
N VAL A 79 14.36 3.28 -5.81
CA VAL A 79 13.12 4.05 -5.92
C VAL A 79 13.21 5.30 -5.06
N HIS A 80 13.16 6.48 -5.70
CA HIS A 80 13.25 7.80 -5.04
C HIS A 80 11.96 8.61 -5.05
N VAL A 81 11.03 8.33 -5.97
CA VAL A 81 9.76 9.03 -6.14
C VAL A 81 8.64 7.99 -6.16
N THR A 82 7.44 8.37 -5.76
CA THR A 82 6.27 7.48 -5.84
C THR A 82 5.11 8.17 -6.55
N PRO A 83 4.34 7.47 -7.41
CA PRO A 83 4.51 6.06 -7.77
C PRO A 83 5.69 5.82 -8.75
N THR A 84 6.36 4.67 -8.62
CA THR A 84 7.34 4.14 -9.59
C THR A 84 6.95 2.71 -9.93
N VAL A 85 6.91 2.39 -11.22
CA VAL A 85 6.44 1.10 -11.73
C VAL A 85 7.62 0.33 -12.29
N HIS A 86 7.70 -0.96 -11.98
CA HIS A 86 8.65 -1.86 -12.61
C HIS A 86 7.89 -2.97 -13.32
N LEU A 87 8.26 -3.25 -14.56
CA LEU A 87 7.78 -4.39 -15.33
C LEU A 87 8.97 -5.25 -15.75
N ASN A 88 8.90 -6.55 -15.53
CA ASN A 88 10.00 -7.49 -15.82
C ASN A 88 11.36 -7.03 -15.25
N PHE A 89 11.31 -6.51 -14.02
CA PHE A 89 12.44 -5.96 -13.28
C PHE A 89 13.06 -4.67 -13.84
N LEU A 90 12.55 -4.09 -14.92
CA LEU A 90 12.99 -2.81 -15.46
C LEU A 90 12.01 -1.71 -15.04
N GLU A 91 12.53 -0.51 -14.78
CA GLU A 91 11.69 0.65 -14.48
C GLU A 91 10.90 1.08 -15.73
N ALA A 92 9.58 1.20 -15.58
CA ALA A 92 8.66 1.64 -16.63
C ALA A 92 8.42 3.15 -16.51
N GLY A 93 9.44 3.96 -16.83
CA GLY A 93 9.42 5.42 -16.63
C GLY A 93 8.37 6.19 -17.44
N ILE A 94 7.71 5.53 -18.40
CA ILE A 94 6.58 6.12 -19.16
C ILE A 94 5.28 6.16 -18.35
N VAL A 95 5.17 5.32 -17.31
CA VAL A 95 3.96 5.22 -16.50
C VAL A 95 3.80 6.46 -15.63
N SER A 96 2.66 7.13 -15.76
CA SER A 96 2.29 8.29 -14.94
C SER A 96 1.32 7.90 -13.84
N SER A 97 1.37 8.62 -12.71
CA SER A 97 0.40 8.48 -11.62
C SER A 97 -1.04 8.78 -12.03
N GLY A 98 -1.25 9.48 -13.15
CA GLY A 98 -2.55 9.83 -13.69
C GLY A 98 -3.09 8.86 -14.75
N TRP A 99 -2.41 7.75 -15.04
CA TRP A 99 -2.87 6.79 -16.05
C TRP A 99 -4.25 6.22 -15.74
N SER A 100 -5.11 6.23 -16.75
CA SER A 100 -6.39 5.54 -16.79
C SER A 100 -6.22 4.02 -16.88
N ALA A 101 -7.30 3.28 -16.61
CA ALA A 101 -7.31 1.83 -16.75
C ALA A 101 -6.99 1.38 -18.18
N ASP A 102 -7.44 2.12 -19.20
CA ASP A 102 -7.18 1.78 -20.60
C ASP A 102 -5.70 1.98 -20.98
N GLU A 103 -5.04 3.03 -20.49
CA GLU A 103 -3.59 3.21 -20.66
C GLU A 103 -2.81 2.06 -20.01
N TRP A 104 -3.21 1.63 -18.83
CA TRP A 104 -2.64 0.47 -18.15
C TRP A 104 -2.83 -0.83 -18.93
N ASN A 105 -4.05 -1.10 -19.40
CA ASN A 105 -4.35 -2.29 -20.19
C ASN A 105 -3.53 -2.31 -21.48
N ASN A 106 -3.51 -1.21 -22.24
CA ASN A 106 -2.72 -1.12 -23.46
C ASN A 106 -1.22 -1.35 -23.21
N PHE A 107 -0.68 -0.81 -22.11
CA PHE A 107 0.72 -1.02 -21.74
C PHE A 107 1.00 -2.48 -21.36
N LEU A 108 0.17 -3.09 -20.51
CA LEU A 108 0.38 -4.47 -20.06
C LEU A 108 0.11 -5.48 -21.18
N ASP A 109 -0.93 -5.28 -21.98
CA ASP A 109 -1.27 -6.14 -23.12
C ASP A 109 -0.18 -6.15 -24.17
N TYR A 110 0.65 -5.11 -24.30
CA TYR A 110 1.81 -5.14 -25.20
C TYR A 110 3.00 -5.90 -24.60
N HIS A 111 3.25 -5.77 -23.30
CA HIS A 111 4.49 -6.24 -22.66
C HIS A 111 4.37 -7.60 -21.95
N VAL A 112 3.15 -8.07 -21.69
CA VAL A 112 2.86 -9.30 -20.92
C VAL A 112 2.21 -10.37 -21.80
N GLN A 113 2.14 -10.18 -23.13
CA GLN A 113 1.74 -11.26 -24.02
C GLN A 113 2.64 -12.46 -23.77
N GLU A 114 2.05 -13.62 -23.48
CA GLU A 114 2.79 -14.88 -23.50
C GLU A 114 3.42 -14.99 -24.89
N GLU A 115 4.75 -14.88 -24.97
CA GLU A 115 5.45 -15.46 -26.10
C GLU A 115 5.09 -16.95 -26.05
N THR A 116 4.20 -17.40 -26.93
CA THR A 116 4.20 -18.77 -27.43
C THR A 116 5.63 -19.07 -27.88
N ARG A 117 6.42 -19.62 -26.96
CA ARG A 117 7.73 -20.22 -27.20
C ARG A 117 7.60 -21.73 -27.12
#